data_AF-A0A7C5JXU9-F1
#
_entry.id   AF-A0A7C5JXU9-F1
#
_cell.length_a   1.000
_cell.length_b   1.000
_cell.length_c   1.000
_cell.angle_alpha   90.00
_cell.angle_beta   90.00
_cell.angle_gamma   90.00
#
_symmetry.space_group_name_H-M   'P 1'
#
loop_
_entity.id
_entity.type
_entity.pdbx_description
1 polymer ?
#
loop_
_entity_poly.entity_id
_entity_poly.type
_entity_poly.pdbx_seq_one_letter_code
_entity_poly.pdbx_strand_id
1 'polypeptide(L)'
;MEKVFKGAKGAPIILLEENHASRAGQIQNAITLVRLHERYGLKHIALEGYLKEEPKIKIDWFDNAAQGLSSAARNRIAVRLLREGEISCAEFMKLVYHDISLHPIETISEYAVELDEEASRAPILYLLKIAQQSLREEHVPKLEQFQEEIERLKVENNKEAIEEKLKEMFDYILSADPWAQDKAKLLQDKDAIRSMSGEQHTALIEGIVKRAEELSIELEPEEKNAMERYLAFWRGRIEASKTMILSTETIADQLNVSVIAMVIGAAHTQGMCAMLKNSNRPFAVVTPLSLKKGEEAGDLTWDMLERKYERLSVYSEGFTQTLLEAFPKPAQKLKHKKPRPVLSVPWFQAKAELYLFTERITRRVLGPPNPPGGGKLPYGFSGNAFKGKRVFVDPQRISIISDTKDGKGRAVLFPAILNYKDLKRRTEIWVKAGLGVAMVSEQERESVESMLQKALEEIQKEKEGGKKVEDEVGRVQITLNTVAAFGDKKAVKKVTLGAI
;
A
#
# COMPACT_ATOMS: atom_id res chain seq x y z
N MET A 1 7.82 1.80 -25.36
CA MET A 1 8.83 2.26 -24.39
C MET A 1 9.96 1.23 -24.32
N GLU A 2 11.22 1.67 -24.38
CA GLU A 2 12.39 0.80 -24.23
C GLU A 2 12.49 0.36 -22.76
N LYS A 3 12.30 -0.95 -22.49
CA LYS A 3 12.24 -1.48 -21.13
C LYS A 3 13.60 -1.78 -20.52
N VAL A 4 14.66 -1.73 -21.32
CA VAL A 4 16.04 -1.99 -20.91
C VAL A 4 16.95 -1.08 -21.69
N PHE A 5 17.83 -0.37 -21.01
CA PHE A 5 18.85 0.46 -21.64
C PHE A 5 20.23 0.06 -21.11
N LYS A 6 21.16 -0.22 -22.03
CA LYS A 6 22.54 -0.60 -21.73
C LYS A 6 23.43 0.64 -21.65
N GLY A 7 23.27 1.42 -20.58
CA GLY A 7 24.17 2.51 -20.24
C GLY A 7 25.52 2.01 -19.67
N ALA A 8 26.47 2.92 -19.49
CA ALA A 8 27.82 2.61 -19.01
C ALA A 8 28.18 3.30 -17.67
N LYS A 9 27.32 4.19 -17.15
CA LYS A 9 27.61 4.96 -15.94
C LYS A 9 27.13 4.22 -14.69
N GLY A 10 28.05 3.89 -13.78
CA GLY A 10 27.82 3.29 -12.45
C GLY A 10 26.84 2.10 -12.41
N ALA A 11 26.23 1.85 -11.26
CA ALA A 11 25.38 0.68 -11.07
C ALA A 11 24.04 0.79 -11.84
N PRO A 12 23.48 -0.32 -12.35
CA PRO A 12 22.17 -0.34 -12.97
C PRO A 12 21.05 -0.04 -11.97
N ILE A 13 20.06 0.72 -12.44
CA ILE A 13 18.83 1.04 -11.70
C ILE A 13 17.69 0.17 -12.23
N ILE A 14 17.11 -0.65 -11.36
CA ILE A 14 15.92 -1.45 -11.66
C ILE A 14 14.68 -0.69 -11.19
N LEU A 15 13.94 -0.13 -12.14
CA LEU A 15 12.67 0.58 -11.89
C LEU A 15 11.56 -0.46 -11.68
N LEU A 16 11.00 -0.53 -10.48
CA LEU A 16 9.87 -1.39 -10.13
C LEU A 16 8.61 -0.54 -10.10
N GLU A 17 7.71 -0.78 -11.06
CA GLU A 17 6.42 -0.10 -11.11
C GLU A 17 5.51 -0.64 -10.01
N GLU A 18 4.77 0.25 -9.35
CA GLU A 18 3.80 -0.13 -8.33
C GLU A 18 2.42 0.51 -8.54
N ASN A 19 1.42 -0.23 -8.08
CA ASN A 19 0.09 0.26 -7.76
C ASN A 19 -0.11 0.08 -6.25
N HIS A 20 -0.49 1.14 -5.54
CA HIS A 20 -0.64 1.13 -4.08
C HIS A 20 -1.79 0.26 -3.58
N ALA A 21 -2.81 0.06 -4.41
CA ALA A 21 -3.94 -0.80 -4.12
C ALA A 21 -3.60 -2.28 -4.29
N SER A 22 -2.66 -2.62 -5.18
CA SER A 22 -2.47 -4.01 -5.60
C SER A 22 -1.56 -4.80 -4.66
N ARG A 23 -2.17 -5.62 -3.80
CA ARG A 23 -1.43 -6.55 -2.92
C ARG A 23 -0.65 -7.59 -3.74
N ALA A 24 -1.26 -8.12 -4.80
CA ALA A 24 -0.59 -9.02 -5.74
C ALA A 24 0.64 -8.37 -6.39
N GLY A 25 0.51 -7.11 -6.81
CA GLY A 25 1.62 -6.34 -7.40
C GLY A 25 2.78 -6.14 -6.42
N GLN A 26 2.47 -5.85 -5.15
CA GLN A 26 3.49 -5.74 -4.09
C GLN A 26 4.21 -7.07 -3.85
N ILE A 27 3.51 -8.21 -3.85
CA ILE A 27 4.15 -9.52 -3.71
C ILE A 27 5.04 -9.86 -4.92
N GLN A 28 4.59 -9.55 -6.15
CA GLN A 28 5.38 -9.76 -7.37
C GLN A 28 6.66 -8.91 -7.38
N ASN A 29 6.58 -7.65 -6.91
CA ASN A 29 7.76 -6.81 -6.72
C ASN A 29 8.67 -7.36 -5.61
N ALA A 30 8.13 -7.88 -4.51
CA ALA A 30 8.93 -8.53 -3.47
C ALA A 30 9.68 -9.76 -3.98
N ILE A 31 9.05 -10.60 -4.82
CA ILE A 31 9.72 -11.75 -5.47
C ILE A 31 10.88 -11.26 -6.36
N THR A 32 10.66 -10.17 -7.12
CA THR A 32 11.71 -9.57 -7.95
C THR A 32 12.87 -9.07 -7.09
N LEU A 33 12.59 -8.37 -6.00
CA LEU A 33 13.60 -7.86 -5.07
C LEU A 33 14.40 -8.98 -4.39
N VAL A 34 13.75 -10.07 -3.99
CA VAL A 34 14.41 -11.28 -3.45
C VAL A 34 15.38 -11.85 -4.47
N ARG A 35 14.95 -12.03 -5.72
CA ARG A 35 15.83 -12.53 -6.80
C ARG A 35 17.00 -11.60 -7.08
N LEU A 36 16.78 -10.29 -7.05
CA LEU A 36 17.84 -9.28 -7.21
C LEU A 36 18.83 -9.31 -6.05
N HIS A 37 18.36 -9.49 -4.81
CA HIS A 37 19.22 -9.63 -3.63
C HIS A 37 20.06 -10.89 -3.72
N GLU A 38 19.42 -12.05 -3.90
CA GLU A 38 20.08 -13.35 -3.82
C GLU A 38 21.02 -13.64 -5.00
N ARG A 39 20.73 -13.12 -6.20
CA ARG A 39 21.50 -13.43 -7.42
C ARG A 39 22.42 -12.30 -7.88
N TYR A 40 22.09 -11.05 -7.56
CA TYR A 40 22.80 -9.87 -8.07
C TYR A 40 23.33 -8.95 -6.96
N GLY A 41 23.16 -9.32 -5.68
CA GLY A 41 23.71 -8.59 -4.55
C GLY A 41 23.03 -7.26 -4.26
N LEU A 42 21.75 -7.10 -4.63
CA LEU A 42 20.97 -5.91 -4.31
C LEU A 42 20.96 -5.63 -2.80
N LYS A 43 21.47 -4.47 -2.40
CA LYS A 43 21.46 -4.00 -0.99
C LYS A 43 20.76 -2.66 -0.79
N HIS A 44 20.43 -1.97 -1.87
CA HIS A 44 19.92 -0.60 -1.84
C HIS A 44 18.56 -0.57 -2.53
N ILE A 45 17.54 -0.06 -1.82
CA ILE A 45 16.21 0.18 -2.37
C ILE A 45 15.88 1.64 -2.15
N ALA A 46 15.71 2.37 -3.24
CA ALA A 46 15.17 3.72 -3.26
C ALA A 46 13.64 3.65 -3.31
N LEU A 47 12.96 4.40 -2.44
CA LEU A 47 11.51 4.26 -2.24
C LEU A 47 10.80 5.62 -2.35
N GLU A 48 9.99 5.80 -3.38
CA GLU A 48 9.09 6.96 -3.49
C GLU A 48 8.02 6.89 -2.38
N GLY A 49 7.67 8.03 -1.77
CA GLY A 49 6.84 8.09 -0.56
C GLY A 49 7.62 7.91 0.75
N TYR A 50 8.92 7.55 0.70
CA TYR A 50 9.81 7.70 1.84
C TYR A 50 10.54 9.05 1.76
N LEU A 51 10.19 9.95 2.68
CA LEU A 51 10.62 11.35 2.62
C LEU A 51 11.97 11.57 3.29
N LYS A 52 12.80 12.46 2.72
CA LYS A 52 14.15 12.77 3.22
C LYS A 52 14.14 13.37 4.64
N GLU A 53 13.05 14.03 5.00
CA GLU A 53 12.84 14.63 6.31
C GLU A 53 12.37 13.61 7.36
N GLU A 54 11.97 12.40 6.95
CA GLU A 54 11.60 11.35 7.88
C GLU A 54 12.82 10.66 8.48
N PRO A 55 12.75 10.22 9.75
CA PRO A 55 13.86 9.53 10.38
C PRO A 55 14.20 8.22 9.65
N LYS A 56 15.46 7.81 9.74
CA LYS A 56 15.92 6.53 9.21
C LYS A 56 15.08 5.38 9.77
N ILE A 57 14.52 4.55 8.89
CA ILE A 57 13.77 3.36 9.28
C ILE A 57 14.72 2.36 9.97
N LYS A 58 14.36 1.98 11.20
CA LYS A 58 15.07 0.97 12.01
C LYS A 58 14.16 -0.21 12.29
N ILE A 59 14.73 -1.41 12.29
CA ILE A 59 14.02 -2.67 12.52
C ILE A 59 14.48 -3.42 13.76
N ASP A 60 15.34 -2.81 14.60
CA ASP A 60 15.85 -3.44 15.82
C ASP A 60 14.71 -3.93 16.75
N TRP A 61 13.57 -3.24 16.72
CA TRP A 61 12.36 -3.63 17.48
C TRP A 61 11.79 -4.97 16.99
N PHE A 62 11.78 -5.20 15.68
CA PHE A 62 11.27 -6.42 15.05
C PHE A 62 12.23 -7.58 15.34
N ASP A 63 13.54 -7.34 15.22
CA ASP A 63 14.58 -8.33 15.52
C ASP A 63 14.57 -8.75 17.00
N ASN A 64 14.41 -7.77 17.90
CA ASN A 64 14.27 -8.04 19.33
C ASN A 64 13.00 -8.87 19.63
N ALA A 65 11.89 -8.58 18.96
CA ALA A 65 10.66 -9.34 19.16
C ALA A 65 10.73 -10.76 18.55
N ALA A 66 11.52 -10.94 17.49
CA ALA A 66 11.75 -12.22 16.82
C ALA A 66 12.78 -13.11 17.52
N GLN A 67 13.46 -12.65 18.57
CA GLN A 67 14.50 -13.43 19.24
C GLN A 67 14.01 -14.83 19.63
N GLY A 68 14.77 -15.86 19.26
CA GLY A 68 14.43 -17.27 19.52
C GLY A 68 13.47 -17.91 18.51
N LEU A 69 13.04 -17.19 17.47
CA LEU A 69 12.41 -17.78 16.29
C LEU A 69 13.47 -18.18 15.26
N SER A 70 13.14 -19.19 14.45
CA SER A 70 13.91 -19.49 13.23
C SER A 70 13.72 -18.37 12.19
N SER A 71 14.71 -18.17 11.31
CA SER A 71 14.61 -17.19 10.21
C SER A 71 13.36 -17.43 9.35
N ALA A 72 12.99 -18.69 9.12
CA ALA A 72 11.79 -19.05 8.38
C ALA A 72 10.50 -18.58 9.08
N ALA A 73 10.37 -18.77 10.40
CA ALA A 73 9.21 -18.32 11.16
C ALA A 73 9.09 -16.78 11.19
N ARG A 74 10.23 -16.09 11.37
CA ARG A 74 10.31 -14.62 11.26
C ARG A 74 9.87 -14.13 9.88
N ASN A 75 10.36 -14.77 8.82
CA ASN A 75 10.04 -14.38 7.45
C ASN A 75 8.58 -14.64 7.09
N ARG A 76 7.96 -15.72 7.59
CA ARG A 76 6.51 -15.98 7.41
C ARG A 76 5.65 -14.85 7.97
N ILE A 77 6.05 -14.24 9.08
CA ILE A 77 5.34 -13.08 9.63
C ILE A 77 5.52 -11.84 8.75
N ALA A 78 6.72 -11.60 8.22
CA ALA A 78 6.94 -10.50 7.27
C ALA A 78 6.11 -10.70 5.99
N VAL A 79 6.04 -11.93 5.45
CA VAL A 79 5.18 -12.28 4.31
C VAL A 79 3.71 -12.07 4.65
N ARG A 80 3.27 -12.44 5.86
CA ARG A 80 1.90 -12.20 6.31
C ARG A 80 1.55 -10.71 6.31
N LEU A 81 2.42 -9.85 6.84
CA LEU A 81 2.21 -8.40 6.86
C LEU A 81 2.16 -7.81 5.44
N LEU A 82 2.98 -8.32 4.51
CA LEU A 82 2.94 -7.93 3.10
C LEU A 82 1.63 -8.39 2.42
N ARG A 83 1.22 -9.65 2.66
CA ARG A 83 -0.01 -10.25 2.12
C ARG A 83 -1.27 -9.51 2.59
N GLU A 84 -1.27 -9.02 3.81
CA GLU A 84 -2.35 -8.19 4.35
C GLU A 84 -2.43 -6.80 3.68
N GLY A 85 -1.38 -6.36 2.98
CA GLY A 85 -1.30 -5.04 2.36
C GLY A 85 -0.83 -3.93 3.31
N GLU A 86 -0.43 -4.29 4.53
CA GLU A 86 0.02 -3.36 5.58
C GLU A 86 1.37 -2.71 5.26
N ILE A 87 2.26 -3.44 4.59
CA ILE A 87 3.59 -2.96 4.18
C ILE A 87 3.80 -3.07 2.67
N SER A 88 4.69 -2.24 2.15
CA SER A 88 5.18 -2.34 0.77
C SER A 88 6.22 -3.45 0.60
N CYS A 89 6.52 -3.80 -0.67
CA CYS A 89 7.60 -4.72 -1.02
C CYS A 89 8.98 -4.26 -0.50
N ALA A 90 9.23 -2.96 -0.48
CA ALA A 90 10.48 -2.38 0.05
C ALA A 90 10.59 -2.56 1.57
N GLU A 91 9.53 -2.27 2.31
CA GLU A 91 9.46 -2.49 3.76
C GLU A 91 9.60 -3.97 4.11
N PHE A 92 8.99 -4.85 3.32
CA PHE A 92 9.18 -6.30 3.44
C PHE A 92 10.65 -6.69 3.31
N MET A 93 11.35 -6.22 2.27
CA MET A 93 12.78 -6.49 2.10
C MET A 93 13.60 -6.00 3.29
N LYS A 94 13.26 -4.83 3.83
CA LYS A 94 13.94 -4.29 5.01
C LYS A 94 13.71 -5.12 6.26
N LEU A 95 12.52 -5.70 6.43
CA LEU A 95 12.24 -6.64 7.50
C LEU A 95 12.98 -7.95 7.30
N VAL A 96 13.05 -8.50 6.09
CA VAL A 96 13.64 -9.84 5.87
C VAL A 96 15.16 -9.84 5.90
N TYR A 97 15.82 -8.88 5.25
CA TYR A 97 17.27 -8.87 5.04
C TYR A 97 17.95 -7.70 5.76
N HIS A 98 18.87 -8.00 6.69
CA HIS A 98 19.51 -6.97 7.53
C HIS A 98 20.43 -6.03 6.74
N ASP A 99 20.99 -6.50 5.62
CA ASP A 99 21.88 -5.73 4.75
C ASP A 99 21.14 -4.82 3.76
N ILE A 100 19.81 -4.90 3.70
CA ILE A 100 18.99 -3.97 2.91
C ILE A 100 18.97 -2.59 3.57
N SER A 101 19.27 -1.56 2.77
CA SER A 101 19.09 -0.16 3.10
C SER A 101 17.94 0.42 2.29
N LEU A 102 16.94 0.97 2.99
CA LEU A 102 15.90 1.79 2.38
C LEU A 102 16.34 3.24 2.35
N HIS A 103 16.21 3.88 1.19
CA HIS A 103 16.64 5.25 0.97
C HIS A 103 15.44 6.14 0.68
N PRO A 104 15.29 7.27 1.39
CA PRO A 104 14.30 8.27 1.04
C PRO A 104 14.75 9.02 -0.22
N ILE A 105 13.85 9.15 -1.19
CA ILE A 105 14.18 9.76 -2.49
C ILE A 105 13.26 10.91 -2.88
N GLU A 106 12.36 11.32 -1.99
CA GLU A 106 11.41 12.42 -2.21
C GLU A 106 11.47 13.40 -1.04
N THR A 107 11.15 14.67 -1.26
CA THR A 107 11.05 15.69 -0.20
C THR A 107 9.61 15.91 0.23
N ILE A 108 9.40 16.46 1.43
CA ILE A 108 8.05 16.78 1.91
C ILE A 108 7.33 17.80 1.02
N SER A 109 8.06 18.74 0.40
CA SER A 109 7.49 19.77 -0.47
C SER A 109 7.00 19.20 -1.79
N GLU A 110 7.75 18.30 -2.41
CA GLU A 110 7.34 17.57 -3.62
C GLU A 110 6.13 16.68 -3.33
N TYR A 111 6.16 16.01 -2.19
CA TYR A 111 5.09 15.14 -1.73
C TYR A 111 3.82 15.91 -1.30
N ALA A 112 3.89 17.23 -1.05
CA ALA A 112 2.76 18.05 -0.56
C ALA A 112 1.97 18.78 -1.63
N VAL A 113 2.29 18.56 -2.90
CA VAL A 113 1.50 19.11 -3.98
C VAL A 113 0.21 18.30 -4.12
N GLU A 114 -0.93 18.93 -3.80
CA GLU A 114 -2.27 18.36 -3.91
C GLU A 114 -2.99 18.95 -5.13
N LEU A 115 -3.89 18.16 -5.70
CA LEU A 115 -4.82 18.61 -6.72
C LEU A 115 -6.21 18.69 -6.08
N ASP A 116 -6.70 19.91 -5.86
CA ASP A 116 -8.04 20.13 -5.32
C ASP A 116 -9.13 19.77 -6.35
N GLU A 117 -10.36 19.55 -5.87
CA GLU A 117 -11.48 19.10 -6.71
C GLU A 117 -11.80 20.09 -7.84
N GLU A 118 -11.71 21.39 -7.56
CA GLU A 118 -11.92 22.45 -8.55
C GLU A 118 -10.83 22.39 -9.64
N ALA A 119 -9.55 22.36 -9.23
CA ALA A 119 -8.43 22.22 -10.15
C ALA A 119 -8.56 20.94 -11.00
N SER A 120 -8.94 19.81 -10.39
CA SER A 120 -9.10 18.52 -11.09
C SER A 120 -10.11 18.55 -12.24
N ARG A 121 -11.13 19.42 -12.16
CA ARG A 121 -12.18 19.59 -13.18
C ARG A 121 -11.85 20.64 -14.22
N ALA A 122 -10.87 21.52 -13.96
CA ALA A 122 -10.54 22.64 -14.83
C ALA A 122 -10.26 22.26 -16.29
N PRO A 123 -9.51 21.18 -16.61
CA PRO A 123 -9.30 20.77 -18.00
C PRO A 123 -10.59 20.47 -18.76
N ILE A 124 -11.53 19.80 -18.11
CA ILE A 124 -12.83 19.44 -18.69
C ILE A 124 -13.69 20.69 -18.90
N LEU A 125 -13.66 21.63 -17.96
CA LEU A 125 -14.37 22.90 -18.08
C LEU A 125 -13.87 23.74 -19.28
N TYR A 126 -12.55 23.80 -19.48
CA TYR A 126 -11.98 24.49 -20.64
C TYR A 126 -12.43 23.86 -21.96
N LEU A 127 -12.39 22.52 -22.04
CA LEU A 127 -12.85 21.80 -23.22
C LEU A 127 -14.34 22.03 -23.49
N LEU A 128 -15.16 22.11 -22.45
CA LEU A 128 -16.57 22.43 -22.58
C LEU A 128 -16.78 23.83 -23.17
N LYS A 129 -16.08 24.85 -22.66
CA LYS A 129 -16.18 26.22 -23.18
C LYS A 129 -15.66 26.36 -24.61
N ILE A 130 -14.58 25.64 -24.95
CA ILE A 130 -14.10 25.53 -26.34
C ILE A 130 -15.21 24.96 -27.23
N ALA A 131 -15.82 23.85 -26.82
CA ALA A 131 -16.88 23.20 -27.62
C ALA A 131 -18.15 24.06 -27.74
N GLN A 132 -18.49 24.82 -26.69
CA GLN A 132 -19.62 25.76 -26.71
C GLN A 132 -19.48 26.84 -27.79
N GLN A 133 -18.27 27.31 -28.09
CA GLN A 133 -18.05 28.28 -29.16
C GLN A 133 -18.29 27.68 -30.56
N SER A 134 -18.15 26.35 -30.68
CA SER A 134 -18.41 25.61 -31.92
C SER A 134 -19.89 25.26 -32.12
N LEU A 135 -20.76 25.56 -31.14
CA LEU A 135 -22.19 25.36 -31.28
C LEU A 135 -22.78 26.27 -32.37
N ARG A 136 -23.77 25.72 -33.06
CA ARG A 136 -24.51 26.37 -34.16
C ARG A 136 -26.01 26.24 -33.91
N GLU A 137 -26.82 27.01 -34.64
CA GLU A 137 -28.28 26.98 -34.53
C GLU A 137 -28.88 25.57 -34.60
N GLU A 138 -28.31 24.69 -35.43
CA GLU A 138 -28.74 23.28 -35.56
C GLU A 138 -28.62 22.46 -34.26
N HIS A 139 -27.78 22.90 -33.31
CA HIS A 139 -27.60 22.23 -32.02
C HIS A 139 -28.62 22.67 -30.97
N VAL A 140 -29.20 23.86 -31.11
CA VAL A 140 -30.07 24.49 -30.10
C VAL A 140 -31.29 23.63 -29.75
N PRO A 141 -32.06 23.08 -30.71
CA PRO A 141 -33.26 22.29 -30.36
C PRO A 141 -32.95 21.08 -29.49
N LYS A 142 -31.78 20.45 -29.69
CA LYS A 142 -31.38 19.28 -28.90
C LYS A 142 -30.95 19.69 -27.49
N LEU A 143 -30.30 20.84 -27.34
CA LEU A 143 -29.93 21.39 -26.02
C LEU A 143 -31.17 21.79 -25.22
N GLU A 144 -32.15 22.42 -25.86
CA GLU A 144 -33.44 22.75 -25.23
C GLU A 144 -34.16 21.48 -24.77
N GLN A 145 -34.18 20.43 -25.61
CA GLN A 145 -34.72 19.12 -25.22
C GLN A 145 -34.04 18.57 -23.97
N PHE A 146 -32.70 18.60 -23.90
CA PHE A 146 -31.98 18.15 -22.70
C PHE A 146 -32.35 18.96 -21.46
N GLN A 147 -32.47 20.28 -21.57
CA GLN A 147 -32.85 21.15 -20.47
C GLN A 147 -34.26 20.84 -19.96
N GLU A 148 -35.24 20.68 -20.86
CA GLU A 148 -36.61 20.31 -20.50
C GLU A 148 -36.69 18.95 -19.81
N GLU A 149 -35.95 17.95 -20.32
CA GLU A 149 -35.89 16.62 -19.70
C GLU A 149 -35.26 16.67 -18.30
N ILE A 150 -34.19 17.44 -18.11
CA ILE A 150 -33.53 17.62 -16.81
C ILE A 150 -34.48 18.31 -15.81
N GLU A 151 -35.18 19.38 -16.22
CA GLU A 151 -36.14 20.07 -15.35
C GLU A 151 -37.31 19.16 -14.95
N ARG A 152 -37.82 18.34 -15.88
CA ARG A 152 -38.83 17.32 -15.55
C ARG A 152 -38.31 16.32 -14.51
N LEU A 153 -37.09 15.79 -14.71
CA LEU A 153 -36.48 14.84 -13.78
C LEU A 153 -36.19 15.43 -12.40
N LYS A 154 -35.89 16.74 -12.32
CA LYS A 154 -35.78 17.47 -11.04
C LYS A 154 -37.09 17.50 -10.27
N VAL A 155 -38.22 17.74 -10.96
CA VAL A 155 -39.56 17.68 -10.35
C VAL A 155 -39.88 16.27 -9.85
N GLU A 156 -39.47 15.24 -10.59
CA GLU A 156 -39.62 13.83 -10.21
C GLU A 156 -38.63 13.40 -9.11
N ASN A 157 -37.71 14.27 -8.70
CA ASN A 157 -36.64 14.02 -7.73
C ASN A 157 -35.79 12.76 -8.05
N ASN A 158 -35.62 12.47 -9.34
CA ASN A 158 -34.89 11.30 -9.81
C ASN A 158 -33.41 11.65 -10.07
N LYS A 159 -32.61 11.61 -9.00
CA LYS A 159 -31.20 12.05 -9.04
C LYS A 159 -30.32 11.27 -10.03
N GLU A 160 -30.47 9.95 -10.10
CA GLU A 160 -29.66 9.11 -11.00
C GLU A 160 -29.94 9.47 -12.47
N ALA A 161 -31.21 9.63 -12.84
CA ALA A 161 -31.58 10.01 -14.20
C ALA A 161 -31.12 11.44 -14.56
N ILE A 162 -31.09 12.36 -13.59
CA ILE A 162 -30.55 13.72 -13.79
C ILE A 162 -29.05 13.63 -14.11
N GLU A 163 -28.29 12.85 -13.35
CA GLU A 163 -26.85 12.67 -13.58
C GLU A 163 -26.56 12.06 -14.96
N GLU A 164 -27.34 11.05 -15.36
CA GLU A 164 -27.24 10.44 -16.69
C GLU A 164 -27.53 11.46 -17.80
N LYS A 165 -28.60 12.25 -17.67
CA LYS A 165 -28.94 13.27 -18.68
C LYS A 165 -27.98 14.43 -18.72
N LEU A 166 -27.44 14.86 -17.59
CA LEU A 166 -26.36 15.85 -17.56
C LEU A 166 -25.12 15.35 -18.30
N LYS A 167 -24.77 14.06 -18.16
CA LYS A 167 -23.66 13.44 -18.88
C LYS A 167 -23.93 13.39 -20.39
N GLU A 168 -25.12 12.99 -20.81
CA GLU A 168 -25.49 12.99 -22.24
C GLU A 168 -25.42 14.39 -22.86
N MET A 169 -25.96 15.39 -22.17
CA MET A 169 -25.90 16.78 -22.62
C MET A 169 -24.45 17.26 -22.72
N PHE A 170 -23.63 16.92 -21.74
CA PHE A 170 -22.20 17.23 -21.72
C PHE A 170 -21.46 16.61 -22.92
N ASP A 171 -21.66 15.31 -23.18
CA ASP A 171 -21.04 14.60 -24.30
C ASP A 171 -21.52 15.16 -25.65
N TYR A 172 -22.78 15.58 -25.73
CA TYR A 172 -23.34 16.24 -26.92
C TYR A 172 -22.70 17.60 -27.18
N ILE A 173 -22.55 18.45 -26.17
CA ILE A 173 -21.87 19.76 -26.32
C ILE A 173 -20.44 19.55 -26.81
N LEU A 174 -19.70 18.62 -26.20
CA LEU A 174 -18.33 18.31 -26.65
C LEU A 174 -18.29 17.85 -28.11
N SER A 175 -19.29 17.12 -28.58
CA SER A 175 -19.33 16.63 -29.97
C SER A 175 -19.41 17.74 -31.03
N ALA A 176 -19.80 18.96 -30.65
CA ALA A 176 -19.80 20.11 -31.55
C ALA A 176 -18.38 20.55 -31.96
N ASP A 177 -17.35 20.18 -31.18
CA ASP A 177 -15.95 20.38 -31.52
C ASP A 177 -15.20 19.04 -31.48
N PRO A 178 -14.89 18.42 -32.63
CA PRO A 178 -14.22 17.13 -32.68
C PRO A 178 -12.89 17.10 -31.92
N TRP A 179 -12.14 18.21 -31.91
CA TRP A 179 -10.87 18.28 -31.19
C TRP A 179 -11.09 18.28 -29.68
N ALA A 180 -12.05 19.05 -29.18
CA ALA A 180 -12.39 19.08 -27.77
C ALA A 180 -12.95 17.74 -27.29
N GLN A 181 -13.80 17.10 -28.10
CA GLN A 181 -14.32 15.76 -27.83
C GLN A 181 -13.20 14.73 -27.72
N ASP A 182 -12.24 14.74 -28.63
CA ASP A 182 -11.11 13.81 -28.60
C ASP A 182 -10.24 14.01 -27.36
N LYS A 183 -9.99 15.25 -26.94
CA LYS A 183 -9.23 15.53 -25.70
C LYS A 183 -10.01 15.15 -24.44
N ALA A 184 -11.32 15.39 -24.42
CA ALA A 184 -12.17 15.02 -23.30
C ALA A 184 -12.23 13.49 -23.13
N LYS A 185 -12.41 12.75 -24.24
CA LYS A 185 -12.33 11.28 -24.24
C LYS A 185 -11.00 10.78 -23.68
N LEU A 186 -9.89 11.40 -24.10
CA LEU A 186 -8.57 11.05 -23.58
C LEU A 186 -8.45 11.30 -22.06
N LEU A 187 -9.00 12.41 -21.55
CA LEU A 187 -9.00 12.75 -20.11
C LEU A 187 -9.96 11.89 -19.28
N GLN A 188 -11.04 11.39 -19.88
CA GLN A 188 -12.03 10.54 -19.23
C GLN A 188 -11.66 9.05 -19.27
N ASP A 189 -10.82 8.65 -20.23
CA ASP A 189 -10.28 7.29 -20.33
C ASP A 189 -9.22 7.08 -19.24
N LYS A 190 -9.61 6.31 -18.21
CA LYS A 190 -8.76 5.99 -17.07
C LYS A 190 -7.49 5.24 -17.49
N ASP A 191 -7.56 4.38 -18.50
CA ASP A 191 -6.40 3.58 -18.92
C ASP A 191 -5.44 4.43 -19.74
N ALA A 192 -5.98 5.31 -20.61
CA ALA A 192 -5.16 6.29 -21.32
C ALA A 192 -4.42 7.20 -20.34
N ILE A 193 -5.13 7.78 -19.36
CA ILE A 193 -4.54 8.66 -18.35
C ILE A 193 -3.53 7.93 -17.48
N ARG A 194 -3.81 6.71 -17.02
CA ARG A 194 -2.85 5.90 -16.26
C ARG A 194 -1.57 5.60 -17.03
N SER A 195 -1.63 5.56 -18.36
CA SER A 195 -0.49 5.26 -19.22
C SER A 195 0.35 6.50 -19.62
N MET A 196 -0.17 7.71 -19.41
CA MET A 196 0.51 8.95 -19.80
C MET A 196 1.54 9.40 -18.75
N SER A 197 2.72 9.83 -19.22
CA SER A 197 3.73 10.45 -18.36
C SER A 197 3.28 11.82 -17.84
N GLY A 198 3.93 12.33 -16.79
CA GLY A 198 3.68 13.69 -16.29
C GLY A 198 3.94 14.78 -17.35
N GLU A 199 4.95 14.58 -18.21
CA GLU A 199 5.24 15.46 -19.34
C GLU A 199 4.16 15.39 -20.42
N GLN A 200 3.67 14.19 -20.74
CA GLN A 200 2.58 14.02 -21.70
C GLN A 200 1.28 14.65 -21.20
N HIS A 201 0.97 14.49 -19.91
CA HIS A 201 -0.15 15.20 -19.28
C HIS A 201 0.03 16.71 -19.37
N THR A 202 1.19 17.22 -18.97
CA THR A 202 1.44 18.66 -18.98
C THR A 202 1.29 19.23 -20.39
N ALA A 203 1.87 18.57 -21.41
CA ALA A 203 1.74 18.98 -22.81
C ALA A 203 0.29 18.92 -23.32
N LEU A 204 -0.50 17.91 -22.91
CA LEU A 204 -1.93 17.83 -23.23
C LEU A 204 -2.68 19.06 -22.69
N ILE A 205 -2.45 19.40 -21.42
CA ILE A 205 -3.14 20.51 -20.75
C ILE A 205 -2.69 21.87 -21.29
N GLU A 206 -1.39 22.06 -21.50
CA GLU A 206 -0.87 23.28 -22.14
C GLU A 206 -1.45 23.46 -23.56
N GLY A 207 -1.71 22.36 -24.28
CA GLY A 207 -2.43 22.39 -25.55
C GLY A 207 -3.89 22.86 -25.41
N ILE A 208 -4.58 22.50 -24.33
CA ILE A 208 -5.93 22.97 -24.02
C ILE A 208 -5.94 24.46 -23.70
N VAL A 209 -5.01 24.92 -22.87
CA VAL A 209 -4.84 26.34 -22.54
C VAL A 209 -4.58 27.15 -23.81
N LYS A 210 -3.60 26.72 -24.62
CA LYS A 210 -3.25 27.39 -25.87
C LYS A 210 -4.45 27.47 -26.83
N ARG A 211 -5.23 26.39 -26.95
CA ARG A 211 -6.42 26.38 -27.82
C ARG A 211 -7.49 27.35 -27.33
N ALA A 212 -7.72 27.43 -26.01
CA ALA A 212 -8.65 28.41 -25.44
C ALA A 212 -8.19 29.85 -25.70
N GLU A 213 -6.89 30.12 -25.62
CA GLU A 213 -6.29 31.44 -25.95
C GLU A 213 -6.45 31.78 -27.44
N GLU A 214 -6.11 30.85 -28.35
CA GLU A 214 -6.25 31.02 -29.80
C GLU A 214 -7.70 31.34 -30.21
N LEU A 215 -8.66 30.76 -29.50
CA LEU A 215 -10.09 30.93 -29.72
C LEU A 215 -10.70 32.11 -28.95
N SER A 216 -9.90 32.81 -28.14
CA SER A 216 -10.33 33.91 -27.27
C SER A 216 -11.51 33.54 -26.37
N ILE A 217 -11.48 32.33 -25.81
CA ILE A 217 -12.52 31.85 -24.88
C ILE A 217 -12.54 32.71 -23.62
N GLU A 218 -13.72 33.19 -23.23
CA GLU A 218 -13.91 33.94 -22.00
C GLU A 218 -13.88 33.00 -20.79
N LEU A 219 -12.88 33.21 -19.93
CA LEU A 219 -12.60 32.41 -18.75
C LEU A 219 -12.53 33.32 -17.53
N GLU A 220 -13.26 32.95 -16.49
CA GLU A 220 -13.25 33.64 -15.21
C GLU A 220 -11.88 33.52 -14.53
N PRO A 221 -11.48 34.49 -13.68
CA PRO A 221 -10.21 34.42 -12.95
C PRO A 221 -10.03 33.13 -12.14
N GLU A 222 -11.11 32.63 -11.55
CA GLU A 222 -11.14 31.39 -10.77
C GLU A 222 -10.84 30.16 -11.64
N GLU A 223 -11.40 30.11 -12.86
CA GLU A 223 -11.17 29.02 -13.82
C GLU A 223 -9.71 29.00 -14.31
N LYS A 224 -9.12 30.18 -14.53
CA LYS A 224 -7.69 30.33 -14.86
C LYS A 224 -6.81 29.86 -13.71
N ASN A 225 -7.11 30.30 -12.49
CA ASN A 225 -6.38 29.87 -11.30
C ASN A 225 -6.49 28.35 -11.09
N ALA A 226 -7.68 27.76 -11.25
CA ALA A 226 -7.88 26.31 -11.14
C ALA A 226 -7.04 25.53 -12.16
N MET A 227 -6.98 26.00 -13.41
CA MET A 227 -6.12 25.42 -14.45
C MET A 227 -4.62 25.57 -14.12
N GLU A 228 -4.20 26.72 -13.63
CA GLU A 228 -2.82 26.95 -13.19
C GLU A 228 -2.43 26.01 -12.03
N ARG A 229 -3.32 25.79 -11.06
CA ARG A 229 -3.11 24.80 -9.98
C ARG A 229 -3.01 23.38 -10.53
N TYR A 230 -3.80 23.01 -11.54
CA TYR A 230 -3.69 21.72 -12.23
C TYR A 230 -2.33 21.55 -12.92
N LEU A 231 -1.85 22.58 -13.63
CA LEU A 231 -0.51 22.57 -14.25
C LEU A 231 0.60 22.53 -13.21
N ALA A 232 0.48 23.31 -12.12
CA ALA A 232 1.44 23.32 -11.02
C ALA A 232 1.56 21.94 -10.36
N PHE A 233 0.45 21.22 -10.23
CA PHE A 233 0.44 19.83 -9.74
C PHE A 233 1.33 18.91 -10.60
N TRP A 234 1.11 18.88 -11.91
CA TRP A 234 1.89 18.00 -12.81
C TRP A 234 3.35 18.43 -12.93
N ARG A 235 3.63 19.74 -12.95
CA ARG A 235 5.01 20.26 -12.90
C ARG A 235 5.72 19.84 -11.62
N GLY A 236 5.03 19.88 -10.47
CA GLY A 236 5.54 19.36 -9.20
C GLY A 236 5.89 17.87 -9.28
N ARG A 237 5.06 17.04 -9.94
CA ARG A 237 5.36 15.62 -10.15
C ARG A 237 6.56 15.36 -11.05
N ILE A 238 6.78 16.21 -12.05
CA ILE A 238 7.97 16.16 -12.92
C ILE A 238 9.23 16.51 -12.10
N GLU A 239 9.19 17.56 -11.28
CA GLU A 239 10.31 17.92 -10.39
C GLU A 239 10.61 16.83 -9.36
N ALA A 240 9.58 16.22 -8.76
CA ALA A 240 9.73 15.07 -7.87
C ALA A 240 10.47 13.91 -8.57
N SER A 241 10.17 13.66 -9.86
CA SER A 241 10.86 12.65 -10.67
C SER A 241 12.37 12.93 -10.79
N LYS A 242 12.75 14.20 -10.96
CA LYS A 242 14.16 14.61 -11.00
C LYS A 242 14.85 14.36 -9.67
N THR A 243 14.26 14.81 -8.56
CA THR A 243 14.82 14.60 -7.22
C THR A 243 15.01 13.12 -6.91
N MET A 244 14.02 12.30 -7.28
CA MET A 244 14.06 10.87 -7.09
C MET A 244 15.18 10.20 -7.89
N ILE A 245 15.36 10.55 -9.17
CA ILE A 245 16.48 10.06 -9.99
C ILE A 245 17.82 10.50 -9.42
N LEU A 246 18.02 11.79 -9.14
CA LEU A 246 19.29 12.30 -8.62
C LEU A 246 19.71 11.63 -7.31
N SER A 247 18.74 11.41 -6.41
CA SER A 247 18.97 10.72 -5.14
C SER A 247 19.39 9.26 -5.36
N THR A 248 18.76 8.59 -6.32
CA THR A 248 19.05 7.19 -6.67
C THR A 248 20.39 7.05 -7.38
N GLU A 249 20.72 7.94 -8.31
CA GLU A 249 22.01 7.97 -9.01
C GLU A 249 23.18 8.19 -8.06
N THR A 250 23.01 9.07 -7.06
CA THR A 250 24.04 9.31 -6.03
C THR A 250 24.39 8.02 -5.28
N ILE A 251 23.41 7.13 -5.06
CA ILE A 251 23.65 5.82 -4.45
C ILE A 251 24.29 4.87 -5.49
N ALA A 252 23.80 4.86 -6.72
CA ALA A 252 24.30 4.02 -7.81
C ALA A 252 25.76 4.31 -8.20
N ASP A 253 26.27 5.50 -7.91
CA ASP A 253 27.66 5.89 -8.15
C ASP A 253 28.64 5.48 -7.03
N GLN A 254 28.15 4.86 -5.96
CA GLN A 254 29.01 4.35 -4.88
C GLN A 254 29.76 3.08 -5.31
N LEU A 255 31.05 2.98 -4.96
CA LEU A 255 31.97 1.91 -5.42
C LEU A 255 31.51 0.47 -5.13
N ASN A 256 30.68 0.25 -4.12
CA ASN A 256 30.25 -1.09 -3.67
C ASN A 256 28.78 -1.40 -3.99
N VAL A 257 28.17 -0.66 -4.91
CA VAL A 257 26.79 -0.89 -5.34
C VAL A 257 26.79 -1.65 -6.66
N SER A 258 26.32 -2.89 -6.66
CA SER A 258 26.21 -3.72 -7.87
C SER A 258 24.93 -3.48 -8.65
N VAL A 259 23.85 -3.16 -7.93
CA VAL A 259 22.52 -2.87 -8.47
C VAL A 259 21.72 -2.12 -7.40
N ILE A 260 20.83 -1.24 -7.83
CA ILE A 260 19.86 -0.56 -6.98
C ILE A 260 18.46 -0.78 -7.55
N ALA A 261 17.48 -1.01 -6.68
CA ALA A 261 16.08 -1.05 -7.05
C ALA A 261 15.43 0.28 -6.66
N MET A 262 14.52 0.76 -7.49
CA MET A 262 13.77 1.99 -7.27
C MET A 262 12.29 1.67 -7.42
N VAL A 263 11.54 1.73 -6.32
CA VAL A 263 10.10 1.44 -6.29
C VAL A 263 9.33 2.74 -6.49
N ILE A 264 8.60 2.81 -7.61
CA ILE A 264 7.92 4.02 -8.08
C ILE A 264 6.52 3.73 -8.58
N GLY A 265 5.61 4.69 -8.47
CA GLY A 265 4.33 4.67 -9.15
C GLY A 265 4.53 4.71 -10.67
N ALA A 266 3.72 3.95 -11.40
CA ALA A 266 3.84 3.78 -12.86
C ALA A 266 3.83 5.10 -13.67
N ALA A 267 3.18 6.15 -13.14
CA ALA A 267 3.15 7.47 -13.77
C ALA A 267 4.54 8.13 -13.93
N HIS A 268 5.52 7.72 -13.11
CA HIS A 268 6.88 8.25 -13.16
C HIS A 268 7.78 7.54 -14.20
N THR A 269 7.41 6.34 -14.64
CA THR A 269 8.31 5.44 -15.38
C THR A 269 8.90 6.06 -16.63
N GLN A 270 8.07 6.67 -17.49
CA GLN A 270 8.52 7.20 -18.78
C GLN A 270 9.53 8.35 -18.61
N GLY A 271 9.20 9.34 -17.78
CA GLY A 271 10.07 10.49 -17.52
C GLY A 271 11.39 10.04 -16.90
N MET A 272 11.34 9.11 -15.95
CA MET A 272 12.54 8.53 -15.33
C MET A 272 13.41 7.75 -16.34
N CYS A 273 12.83 6.93 -17.20
CA CYS A 273 13.58 6.24 -18.26
C CYS A 273 14.31 7.23 -19.19
N ALA A 274 13.65 8.33 -19.55
CA ALA A 274 14.28 9.38 -20.36
C ALA A 274 15.44 10.05 -19.63
N MET A 275 15.27 10.39 -18.35
CA MET A 275 16.33 10.99 -17.52
C MET A 275 17.55 10.05 -17.39
N LEU A 276 17.33 8.76 -17.12
CA LEU A 276 18.39 7.76 -16.98
C LEU A 276 19.12 7.51 -18.31
N LYS A 277 18.39 7.51 -19.43
CA LYS A 277 19.00 7.41 -20.76
C LYS A 277 19.90 8.61 -21.04
N ASN A 278 19.41 9.81 -20.73
CA ASN A 278 20.17 11.05 -20.91
C ASN A 278 21.42 11.10 -20.01
N SER A 279 21.40 10.47 -18.83
CA SER A 279 22.57 10.36 -17.95
C SER A 279 23.48 9.16 -18.27
N ASN A 280 23.19 8.40 -19.34
CA ASN A 280 23.88 7.18 -19.74
C ASN A 280 23.93 6.11 -18.62
N ARG A 281 22.91 6.07 -17.77
CA ARG A 281 22.75 5.12 -16.67
C ARG A 281 22.04 3.85 -17.16
N PRO A 282 22.60 2.64 -16.96
CA PRO A 282 21.88 1.42 -17.31
C PRO A 282 20.63 1.25 -16.45
N PHE A 283 19.53 0.84 -17.08
CA PHE A 283 18.29 0.57 -16.36
C PHE A 283 17.48 -0.56 -16.97
N ALA A 284 16.59 -1.12 -16.15
CA ALA A 284 15.52 -2.01 -16.60
C ALA A 284 14.22 -1.68 -15.87
N VAL A 285 13.10 -1.75 -16.59
CA VAL A 285 11.75 -1.56 -16.04
C VAL A 285 11.10 -2.93 -15.80
N VAL A 286 10.62 -3.14 -14.57
CA VAL A 286 9.84 -4.31 -14.19
C VAL A 286 8.43 -3.86 -13.84
N THR A 287 7.48 -4.30 -14.67
CA THR A 287 6.05 -4.14 -14.45
C THR A 287 5.52 -5.43 -13.82
N PRO A 288 4.88 -5.40 -12.64
CA PRO A 288 4.14 -6.54 -12.10
C PRO A 288 3.13 -7.07 -13.12
N LEU A 289 2.92 -8.40 -13.14
CA LEU A 289 1.93 -9.01 -14.03
C LEU A 289 0.52 -8.53 -13.70
N SER A 290 0.21 -8.30 -12.41
CA SER A 290 -1.11 -7.78 -12.02
C SER A 290 -1.37 -6.41 -12.63
N LEU A 291 -0.38 -5.51 -12.56
CA LEU A 291 -0.46 -4.18 -13.17
C LEU A 291 -0.53 -4.28 -14.70
N LYS A 292 0.31 -5.10 -15.32
CA LYS A 292 0.34 -5.26 -16.79
C LYS A 292 -0.98 -5.76 -17.36
N LYS A 293 -1.69 -6.62 -16.63
CA LYS A 293 -2.94 -7.25 -17.07
C LYS A 293 -4.20 -6.55 -16.55
N GLY A 294 -4.05 -5.55 -15.66
CA GLY A 294 -5.19 -4.96 -14.95
C GLY A 294 -5.92 -5.97 -14.05
N GLU A 295 -5.19 -6.91 -13.44
CA GLU A 295 -5.77 -7.85 -12.47
C GLU A 295 -6.04 -7.12 -11.15
N GLU A 296 -7.30 -7.00 -10.76
CA GLU A 296 -7.74 -6.39 -9.48
C GLU A 296 -7.95 -7.44 -8.37
N ALA A 297 -7.69 -8.72 -8.66
CA ALA A 297 -7.88 -9.81 -7.72
C ALA A 297 -7.01 -9.61 -6.47
N GLY A 298 -7.67 -9.48 -5.32
CA GLY A 298 -7.01 -9.21 -4.06
C GLY A 298 -6.45 -7.79 -3.94
N ASP A 299 -6.89 -6.83 -4.74
CA ASP A 299 -6.60 -5.42 -4.50
C ASP A 299 -7.28 -4.93 -3.21
N LEU A 300 -6.76 -3.84 -2.66
CA LEU A 300 -7.36 -3.13 -1.54
C LEU A 300 -8.61 -2.39 -2.02
N THR A 301 -9.67 -2.37 -1.20
CA THR A 301 -10.79 -1.47 -1.44
C THR A 301 -10.35 -0.01 -1.30
N TRP A 302 -11.17 0.93 -1.79
CA TRP A 302 -10.88 2.35 -1.67
C TRP A 302 -10.70 2.78 -0.20
N ASP A 303 -11.59 2.32 0.70
CA ASP A 303 -11.50 2.60 2.14
C ASP A 303 -10.17 2.10 2.73
N MET A 304 -9.74 0.89 2.34
CA MET A 304 -8.48 0.32 2.81
C MET A 304 -7.27 1.12 2.28
N LEU A 305 -7.34 1.59 1.03
CA LEU A 305 -6.31 2.41 0.41
C LEU A 305 -6.21 3.80 1.04
N GLU A 306 -7.35 4.44 1.30
CA GLU A 306 -7.40 5.73 1.99
C GLU A 306 -6.71 5.65 3.35
N ARG A 307 -7.04 4.62 4.13
CA ARG A 307 -6.38 4.36 5.43
C ARG A 307 -4.86 4.18 5.29
N LYS A 308 -4.42 3.54 4.22
CA LYS A 308 -2.99 3.39 3.91
C LYS A 308 -2.32 4.75 3.64
N TYR A 309 -2.98 5.65 2.91
CA TYR A 309 -2.53 7.04 2.72
C TYR A 309 -2.42 7.79 4.05
N GLU A 310 -3.27 7.45 5.01
CA GLU A 310 -3.25 7.99 6.37
C GLU A 310 -2.22 7.34 7.31
N ARG A 311 -1.43 6.36 6.84
CA ARG A 311 -0.54 5.50 7.65
C ARG A 311 -1.29 4.79 8.79
N LEU A 312 -2.54 4.44 8.54
CA LEU A 312 -3.32 3.54 9.38
C LEU A 312 -3.23 2.11 8.82
N SER A 313 -3.70 1.16 9.62
CA SER A 313 -3.89 -0.20 9.12
C SER A 313 -4.91 -0.19 8.00
N VAL A 314 -4.71 -1.01 6.98
CA VAL A 314 -5.71 -1.21 5.92
C VAL A 314 -7.03 -1.76 6.48
N TYR A 315 -7.01 -2.41 7.64
CA TYR A 315 -8.20 -2.84 8.37
C TYR A 315 -8.66 -1.78 9.37
N SER A 316 -9.96 -1.73 9.66
CA SER A 316 -10.57 -0.76 10.58
C SER A 316 -11.29 -1.38 11.76
N GLU A 317 -11.64 -2.67 11.67
CA GLU A 317 -12.48 -3.36 12.65
C GLU A 317 -11.71 -4.45 13.41
N GLY A 318 -12.37 -5.03 14.41
CA GLY A 318 -11.86 -6.16 15.19
C GLY A 318 -10.65 -5.80 16.06
N PHE A 319 -9.69 -6.71 16.15
CA PHE A 319 -8.41 -6.54 16.81
C PHE A 319 -7.67 -5.28 16.37
N THR A 320 -7.80 -4.93 15.08
CA THR A 320 -7.16 -3.73 14.54
C THR A 320 -7.73 -2.47 15.17
N GLN A 321 -9.03 -2.41 15.43
CA GLN A 321 -9.65 -1.29 16.13
C GLN A 321 -9.01 -1.10 17.52
N THR A 322 -8.83 -2.17 18.28
CA THR A 322 -8.17 -2.12 19.60
C THR A 322 -6.74 -1.59 19.52
N LEU A 323 -6.00 -1.95 18.46
CA LEU A 323 -4.66 -1.39 18.23
C LEU A 323 -4.73 0.11 17.95
N LEU A 324 -5.66 0.56 17.12
CA LEU A 324 -5.78 1.97 16.75
C LEU A 324 -6.26 2.85 17.91
N GLU A 325 -7.11 2.31 18.78
CA GLU A 325 -7.52 2.97 20.03
C GLU A 325 -6.34 3.10 21.01
N ALA A 326 -5.52 2.05 21.14
CA ALA A 326 -4.31 2.10 21.98
C ALA A 326 -3.22 3.00 21.38
N PHE A 327 -3.14 3.10 20.06
CA PHE A 327 -2.12 3.83 19.33
C PHE A 327 -2.76 4.79 18.32
N PRO A 328 -3.44 5.85 18.81
CA PRO A 328 -4.15 6.77 17.94
C PRO A 328 -3.21 7.42 16.95
N LYS A 329 -3.74 7.72 15.76
CA LYS A 329 -3.03 8.39 14.68
C LYS A 329 -2.32 9.65 15.22
N PRO A 330 -1.03 9.86 14.92
CA PRO A 330 -0.43 11.16 15.15
C PRO A 330 -1.20 12.20 14.33
N ALA A 331 -1.44 13.40 14.87
CA ALA A 331 -2.02 14.49 14.10
C ALA A 331 -1.16 14.74 12.85
N GLN A 332 -1.64 14.30 11.68
CA GLN A 332 -0.97 14.52 10.40
C GLN A 332 -1.75 15.59 9.65
N LYS A 333 -1.03 16.63 9.20
CA LYS A 333 -1.58 17.72 8.39
C LYS A 333 -1.60 17.42 6.90
N LEU A 334 -1.09 16.26 6.49
CA LEU A 334 -0.91 15.88 5.09
C LEU A 334 -2.10 14.99 4.69
N LYS A 335 -3.02 15.48 3.84
CA LYS A 335 -4.20 14.74 3.38
C LYS A 335 -3.87 13.93 2.11
N HIS A 336 -4.56 12.80 1.93
CA HIS A 336 -4.60 11.95 0.71
C HIS A 336 -3.32 11.91 -0.14
N LYS A 337 -2.24 11.34 0.39
CA LYS A 337 -0.98 11.19 -0.35
C LYS A 337 -0.55 9.74 -0.48
N LYS A 338 0.34 9.49 -1.43
CA LYS A 338 1.02 8.20 -1.64
C LYS A 338 1.39 7.53 -0.31
N PRO A 339 1.22 6.20 -0.14
CA PRO A 339 1.47 5.57 1.13
C PRO A 339 2.93 5.74 1.58
N ARG A 340 3.12 6.28 2.77
CA ARG A 340 4.44 6.35 3.40
C ARG A 340 4.72 5.08 4.20
N PRO A 341 6.00 4.70 4.40
CA PRO A 341 6.35 3.54 5.20
C PRO A 341 5.73 3.55 6.61
N VAL A 342 5.29 2.39 7.09
CA VAL A 342 4.67 2.18 8.40
C VAL A 342 5.57 1.47 9.41
N LEU A 343 6.78 1.02 9.04
CA LEU A 343 7.70 0.31 9.96
C LEU A 343 8.06 1.09 11.25
N SER A 344 7.94 2.42 11.25
CA SER A 344 8.16 3.28 12.42
C SER A 344 6.87 3.64 13.20
N VAL A 345 5.70 3.22 12.71
CA VAL A 345 4.39 3.62 13.23
C VAL A 345 4.01 2.75 14.44
N PRO A 346 3.53 3.33 15.57
CA PRO A 346 3.30 2.60 16.80
C PRO A 346 2.30 1.43 16.71
N TRP A 347 1.15 1.62 16.04
CA TRP A 347 0.14 0.55 15.89
C TRP A 347 0.72 -0.64 15.11
N PHE A 348 1.51 -0.36 14.07
CA PHE A 348 2.12 -1.38 13.22
C PHE A 348 3.17 -2.17 14.00
N GLN A 349 4.03 -1.48 14.75
CA GLN A 349 5.01 -2.11 15.64
C GLN A 349 4.31 -3.04 16.64
N ALA A 350 3.20 -2.59 17.24
CA ALA A 350 2.45 -3.41 18.18
C ALA A 350 1.83 -4.65 17.53
N LYS A 351 1.24 -4.51 16.33
CA LYS A 351 0.70 -5.63 15.55
C LYS A 351 1.77 -6.68 15.25
N ALA A 352 2.90 -6.26 14.69
CA ALA A 352 3.99 -7.14 14.34
C ALA A 352 4.63 -7.83 15.57
N GLU A 353 4.81 -7.11 16.68
CA GLU A 353 5.29 -7.69 17.94
C GLU A 353 4.32 -8.74 18.49
N LEU A 354 3.02 -8.49 18.45
CA LEU A 354 2.02 -9.48 18.85
C LEU A 354 2.08 -10.73 17.97
N TYR A 355 2.25 -10.59 16.66
CA TYR A 355 2.36 -11.74 15.76
C TYR A 355 3.61 -12.56 16.10
N LEU A 356 4.76 -11.91 16.30
CA LEU A 356 6.03 -12.54 16.67
C LEU A 356 5.96 -13.25 18.04
N PHE A 357 5.43 -12.58 19.06
CA PHE A 357 5.27 -13.15 20.39
C PHE A 357 4.29 -14.30 20.39
N THR A 358 3.18 -14.18 19.67
CA THR A 358 2.17 -15.24 19.56
C THR A 358 2.75 -16.48 18.91
N GLU A 359 3.46 -16.34 17.78
CA GLU A 359 4.17 -17.45 17.12
C GLU A 359 5.16 -18.11 18.08
N ARG A 360 6.01 -17.31 18.73
CA ARG A 360 7.05 -17.82 19.63
C ARG A 360 6.48 -18.55 20.85
N ILE A 361 5.46 -18.00 21.48
CA ILE A 361 4.80 -18.61 22.64
C ILE A 361 4.11 -19.91 22.20
N THR A 362 3.28 -19.85 21.17
CA THR A 362 2.48 -21.00 20.70
C THR A 362 3.40 -22.17 20.35
N ARG A 363 4.45 -21.92 19.56
CA ARG A 363 5.37 -22.97 19.14
C ARG A 363 6.21 -23.55 20.27
N ARG A 364 6.67 -22.73 21.20
CA ARG A 364 7.46 -23.21 22.34
C ARG A 364 6.63 -24.06 23.30
N VAL A 365 5.38 -23.67 23.53
CA VAL A 365 4.50 -24.28 24.54
C VAL A 365 3.76 -25.49 23.99
N LEU A 366 3.27 -25.42 22.74
CA LEU A 366 2.44 -26.45 22.12
C LEU A 366 3.19 -27.29 21.07
N GLY A 367 4.27 -26.78 20.50
CA GLY A 367 5.00 -27.43 19.40
C GLY A 367 5.71 -28.73 19.80
N PRO A 368 6.13 -29.52 18.79
CA PRO A 368 6.70 -30.84 19.00
C PRO A 368 8.06 -30.83 19.73
N PRO A 369 8.45 -31.98 20.34
CA PRO A 369 7.63 -33.19 20.50
C PRO A 369 6.51 -33.00 21.55
N ASN A 370 5.27 -33.37 21.18
CA ASN A 370 3.99 -33.01 21.84
C ASN A 370 3.90 -33.33 23.36
N PRO A 371 3.19 -32.48 24.12
CA PRO A 371 3.81 -31.41 24.92
C PRO A 371 4.68 -31.91 26.08
N PRO A 372 5.59 -31.08 26.65
CA PRO A 372 5.91 -29.69 26.30
C PRO A 372 7.36 -29.54 25.77
N GLY A 373 7.57 -28.65 24.79
CA GLY A 373 8.93 -28.14 24.57
C GLY A 373 9.46 -27.34 25.77
N GLY A 374 8.56 -26.70 26.55
CA GLY A 374 8.90 -25.72 27.59
C GLY A 374 8.93 -26.20 29.05
N GLY A 375 8.40 -27.38 29.40
CA GLY A 375 8.26 -27.80 30.80
C GLY A 375 7.11 -27.09 31.55
N LYS A 376 7.26 -26.87 32.86
CA LYS A 376 6.33 -26.08 33.69
C LYS A 376 6.50 -24.58 33.42
N LEU A 377 5.50 -23.77 33.78
CA LEU A 377 5.59 -22.30 33.83
C LEU A 377 6.95 -21.88 34.46
N PRO A 378 7.72 -20.95 33.86
CA PRO A 378 7.41 -20.08 32.72
C PRO A 378 7.81 -20.63 31.34
N TYR A 379 7.76 -21.95 31.13
CA TYR A 379 8.03 -22.63 29.86
C TYR A 379 9.44 -22.39 29.29
N GLY A 380 10.40 -22.11 30.18
CA GLY A 380 11.79 -21.79 29.83
C GLY A 380 12.00 -20.36 29.31
N PHE A 381 10.99 -19.48 29.40
CA PHE A 381 11.14 -18.07 29.07
C PHE A 381 11.69 -17.27 30.25
N SER A 382 12.59 -16.34 29.97
CA SER A 382 13.01 -15.34 30.95
C SER A 382 11.93 -14.27 31.14
N GLY A 383 11.91 -13.58 32.28
CA GLY A 383 10.92 -12.52 32.56
C GLY A 383 10.95 -11.32 31.60
N ASN A 384 12.00 -11.21 30.78
CA ASN A 384 12.15 -10.18 29.74
C ASN A 384 11.95 -10.73 28.32
N ALA A 385 11.62 -12.02 28.15
CA ALA A 385 11.57 -12.68 26.84
C ALA A 385 10.60 -12.01 25.85
N PHE A 386 9.55 -11.35 26.35
CA PHE A 386 8.52 -10.69 25.54
C PHE A 386 8.35 -9.22 25.91
N LYS A 387 9.47 -8.50 26.06
CA LYS A 387 9.51 -7.03 26.20
C LYS A 387 9.84 -6.38 24.85
N GLY A 388 8.81 -6.06 24.08
CA GLY A 388 8.93 -5.37 22.80
C GLY A 388 9.11 -3.86 22.94
N LYS A 389 9.09 -3.15 21.81
CA LYS A 389 9.01 -1.69 21.78
C LYS A 389 7.66 -1.19 22.27
N ARG A 390 6.56 -1.87 21.91
CA ARG A 390 5.17 -1.46 22.17
C ARG A 390 4.38 -2.45 23.01
N VAL A 391 4.76 -3.72 22.99
CA VAL A 391 4.01 -4.82 23.61
C VAL A 391 4.84 -5.48 24.71
N PHE A 392 4.18 -5.83 25.81
CA PHE A 392 4.76 -6.69 26.85
C PHE A 392 3.86 -7.89 27.12
N VAL A 393 4.44 -9.09 27.17
CA VAL A 393 3.77 -10.30 27.69
C VAL A 393 4.56 -10.80 28.90
N ASP A 394 3.87 -11.03 30.01
CA ASP A 394 4.46 -11.67 31.18
C ASP A 394 4.45 -13.19 30.98
N PRO A 395 5.63 -13.86 30.87
CA PRO A 395 5.67 -15.31 30.71
C PRO A 395 5.00 -16.09 31.84
N GLN A 396 4.90 -15.52 33.04
CA GLN A 396 4.24 -16.15 34.19
C GLN A 396 2.71 -16.18 34.07
N ARG A 397 2.14 -15.38 33.15
CA ARG A 397 0.69 -15.31 32.90
C ARG A 397 0.26 -16.14 31.68
N ILE A 398 1.16 -16.93 31.11
CA ILE A 398 0.86 -17.87 30.02
C ILE A 398 0.21 -19.13 30.61
N SER A 399 -0.92 -19.55 30.06
CA SER A 399 -1.64 -20.75 30.47
C SER A 399 -1.98 -21.63 29.27
N ILE A 400 -2.07 -22.94 29.48
CA ILE A 400 -2.63 -23.88 28.50
C ILE A 400 -4.10 -24.09 28.85
N ILE A 401 -4.97 -23.95 27.86
CA ILE A 401 -6.41 -24.17 27.98
C ILE A 401 -6.88 -25.17 26.93
N SER A 402 -8.06 -25.76 27.16
CA SER A 402 -8.73 -26.54 26.12
C SER A 402 -9.22 -25.63 25.00
N ASP A 403 -8.95 -26.00 23.75
CA ASP A 403 -9.50 -25.33 22.56
C ASP A 403 -10.87 -25.89 22.18
N THR A 404 -11.03 -27.22 22.29
CA THR A 404 -12.24 -27.95 21.88
C THR A 404 -13.08 -28.37 23.09
N LYS A 405 -14.37 -28.66 22.84
CA LYS A 405 -15.31 -29.12 23.87
C LYS A 405 -14.97 -30.50 24.43
N ASP A 406 -14.30 -31.34 23.63
CA ASP A 406 -13.89 -32.69 24.02
C ASP A 406 -12.57 -32.75 24.80
N GLY A 407 -11.94 -31.60 25.08
CA GLY A 407 -10.73 -31.53 25.89
C GLY A 407 -9.43 -31.86 25.15
N LYS A 408 -9.51 -32.27 23.87
CA LYS A 408 -8.35 -32.76 23.11
C LYS A 408 -7.52 -31.62 22.52
N GLY A 409 -8.20 -30.59 22.03
CA GLY A 409 -7.69 -29.31 21.56
C GLY A 409 -6.86 -28.59 22.60
N ARG A 410 -5.63 -28.14 22.28
CA ARG A 410 -4.84 -27.31 23.20
C ARG A 410 -4.53 -25.95 22.60
N ALA A 411 -4.77 -24.91 23.40
CA ALA A 411 -4.41 -23.54 23.07
C ALA A 411 -3.62 -22.91 24.23
N VAL A 412 -2.77 -21.93 23.91
CA VAL A 412 -2.21 -21.01 24.88
C VAL A 412 -3.15 -19.82 25.06
N LEU A 413 -3.26 -19.35 26.30
CA LEU A 413 -3.98 -18.14 26.65
C LEU A 413 -3.06 -17.26 27.50
N PHE A 414 -2.86 -16.01 27.06
CA PHE A 414 -2.03 -15.05 27.77
C PHE A 414 -2.52 -13.61 27.57
N PRO A 415 -2.30 -12.73 28.55
CA PRO A 415 -2.52 -11.30 28.41
C PRO A 415 -1.30 -10.62 27.77
N ALA A 416 -1.55 -9.73 26.81
CA ALA A 416 -0.57 -8.84 26.24
C ALA A 416 -0.90 -7.40 26.60
N ILE A 417 0.13 -6.62 26.92
CA ILE A 417 0.01 -5.26 27.40
C ILE A 417 0.54 -4.31 26.34
N LEU A 418 -0.36 -3.57 25.72
CA LEU A 418 -0.06 -2.49 24.78
C LEU A 418 0.35 -1.24 25.56
N ASN A 419 1.29 -0.46 25.01
CA ASN A 419 1.83 0.73 25.65
C ASN A 419 2.31 0.48 27.09
N TYR A 420 2.91 -0.68 27.36
CA TYR A 420 3.27 -1.05 28.73
C TYR A 420 4.24 -0.08 29.45
N LYS A 421 4.92 0.80 28.70
CA LYS A 421 5.80 1.85 29.22
C LYS A 421 5.05 3.15 29.58
N ASP A 422 3.83 3.34 29.08
CA ASP A 422 2.97 4.50 29.36
C ASP A 422 1.79 4.05 30.23
N LEU A 423 1.88 4.29 31.53
CA LEU A 423 0.86 3.87 32.50
C LEU A 423 -0.53 4.47 32.22
N LYS A 424 -0.62 5.63 31.55
CA LYS A 424 -1.90 6.28 31.25
C LYS A 424 -2.58 5.73 30.00
N ARG A 425 -1.81 5.14 29.09
CA ARG A 425 -2.29 4.58 27.81
C ARG A 425 -2.16 3.07 27.73
N ARG A 426 -1.90 2.43 28.87
CA ARG A 426 -1.73 0.98 28.98
C ARG A 426 -3.06 0.29 28.71
N THR A 427 -3.08 -0.59 27.72
CA THR A 427 -4.25 -1.39 27.36
C THR A 427 -3.89 -2.86 27.47
N GLU A 428 -4.66 -3.64 28.23
CA GLU A 428 -4.52 -5.11 28.26
C GLU A 428 -5.44 -5.71 27.19
N ILE A 429 -4.89 -6.59 26.36
CA ILE A 429 -5.63 -7.45 25.45
C ILE A 429 -5.31 -8.90 25.77
N TRP A 430 -6.24 -9.82 25.52
CA TRP A 430 -6.01 -11.25 25.68
C TRP A 430 -5.77 -11.91 24.32
N VAL A 431 -4.87 -12.88 24.32
CA VAL A 431 -4.54 -13.68 23.14
C VAL A 431 -4.80 -15.14 23.44
N LYS A 432 -5.63 -15.78 22.63
CA LYS A 432 -5.77 -17.24 22.58
C LYS A 432 -5.09 -17.71 21.28
N ALA A 433 -4.13 -18.63 21.35
CA ALA A 433 -3.43 -19.10 20.16
C ALA A 433 -3.18 -20.61 20.18
N GLY A 434 -3.10 -21.21 19.00
CA GLY A 434 -3.01 -22.66 18.80
C GLY A 434 -2.28 -22.99 17.51
N LEU A 435 -1.89 -24.26 17.36
CA LEU A 435 -1.23 -24.75 16.16
C LEU A 435 -2.24 -24.96 15.03
N GLY A 436 -1.89 -24.56 13.81
CA GLY A 436 -2.70 -24.76 12.61
C GLY A 436 -2.82 -26.24 12.22
N VAL A 437 -3.85 -26.55 11.41
CA VAL A 437 -4.24 -27.92 11.01
C VAL A 437 -3.16 -28.62 10.16
N ALA A 438 -2.42 -27.87 9.33
CA ALA A 438 -1.30 -28.38 8.55
C ALA A 438 0.01 -28.01 9.24
N MET A 439 0.57 -28.92 10.05
CA MET A 439 1.95 -28.74 10.52
C MET A 439 2.90 -28.97 9.36
N VAL A 440 3.34 -27.89 8.70
CA VAL A 440 4.43 -27.97 7.73
C VAL A 440 5.72 -28.19 8.51
N SER A 441 6.45 -29.27 8.21
CA SER A 441 7.69 -29.61 8.91
C SER A 441 8.72 -28.49 8.74
N GLU A 442 9.41 -28.10 9.82
CA GLU A 442 10.46 -27.08 9.77
C GLU A 442 11.71 -27.51 8.98
N GLN A 443 11.81 -28.80 8.66
CA GLN A 443 12.92 -29.34 7.87
C GLN A 443 12.89 -28.85 6.42
N GLU A 444 11.74 -28.38 5.93
CA GLU A 444 11.68 -27.60 4.70
C GLU A 444 12.27 -26.21 4.98
N ARG A 445 13.50 -25.99 4.52
CA ARG A 445 14.05 -24.65 4.29
C ARG A 445 13.23 -24.00 3.17
N GLU A 446 12.02 -23.57 3.49
CA GLU A 446 11.22 -22.80 2.56
C GLU A 446 11.97 -21.49 2.28
N SER A 447 12.31 -21.27 1.02
CA SER A 447 12.93 -20.01 0.60
C SER A 447 11.92 -18.87 0.77
N VAL A 448 12.42 -17.65 0.97
CA VAL A 448 11.56 -16.45 1.03
C VAL A 448 10.72 -16.33 -0.26
N GLU A 449 11.31 -16.66 -1.41
CA GLU A 449 10.59 -16.69 -2.69
C GLU A 449 9.43 -17.68 -2.69
N SER A 450 9.59 -18.90 -2.17
CA SER A 450 8.50 -19.89 -2.07
C SER A 450 7.36 -19.39 -1.19
N MET A 451 7.68 -18.76 -0.05
CA MET A 451 6.66 -18.18 0.84
C MET A 451 5.85 -17.09 0.11
N LEU A 452 6.52 -16.23 -0.66
CA LEU A 452 5.88 -15.18 -1.45
C LEU A 452 5.02 -15.75 -2.58
N GLN A 453 5.48 -16.81 -3.27
CA GLN A 453 4.70 -17.48 -4.32
C GLN A 453 3.39 -18.05 -3.77
N LYS A 454 3.43 -18.74 -2.63
CA LYS A 454 2.21 -19.23 -1.96
C LYS A 454 1.28 -18.09 -1.56
N ALA A 455 1.83 -17.02 -0.99
CA ALA A 455 1.03 -15.84 -0.64
C ALA A 455 0.39 -15.18 -1.87
N LEU A 456 1.08 -15.13 -3.02
CA LEU A 456 0.54 -14.64 -4.27
C LEU A 456 -0.62 -15.50 -4.76
N GLU A 457 -0.46 -16.82 -4.77
CA GLU A 457 -1.52 -17.75 -5.18
C GLU A 457 -2.77 -17.65 -4.31
N GLU A 458 -2.60 -17.40 -3.01
CA GLU A 458 -3.73 -17.17 -2.10
C GLU A 458 -4.45 -15.86 -2.41
N ILE A 459 -3.72 -14.74 -2.56
CA ILE A 459 -4.33 -13.43 -2.86
C ILE A 459 -5.08 -13.46 -4.19
N GLN A 460 -4.54 -14.13 -5.21
CA GLN A 460 -5.20 -14.23 -6.52
C GLN A 460 -6.50 -15.05 -6.48
N LYS A 461 -6.75 -15.81 -5.41
CA LYS A 461 -8.01 -16.55 -5.18
C LYS A 461 -9.01 -15.76 -4.32
N GLU A 462 -8.58 -14.64 -3.71
CA GLU A 462 -9.47 -13.79 -2.91
C GLU A 462 -10.38 -12.96 -3.85
N LYS A 463 -11.69 -13.00 -3.58
CA LYS A 463 -12.67 -12.26 -4.39
C LYS A 463 -12.76 -10.77 -4.00
N GLU A 464 -12.53 -10.44 -2.72
CA GLU A 464 -12.50 -9.05 -2.21
C GLU A 464 -11.90 -9.01 -0.80
N GLY A 465 -11.32 -7.87 -0.40
CA GLY A 465 -10.75 -7.65 0.93
C GLY A 465 -11.81 -7.26 1.98
N GLY A 466 -11.83 -7.94 3.12
CA GLY A 466 -12.72 -7.61 4.25
C GLY A 466 -12.21 -6.43 5.10
N LYS A 467 -13.10 -5.82 5.90
CA LYS A 467 -12.79 -4.70 6.83
C LYS A 467 -11.97 -5.10 8.06
N LYS A 468 -11.85 -6.41 8.32
CA LYS A 468 -11.15 -7.00 9.45
C LYS A 468 -10.19 -8.08 8.97
N VAL A 469 -9.15 -8.35 9.76
CA VAL A 469 -8.14 -9.38 9.45
C VAL A 469 -8.60 -10.77 9.88
N GLU A 470 -9.56 -10.81 10.79
CA GLU A 470 -10.19 -12.01 11.31
C GLU A 470 -11.10 -12.67 10.30
N ASP A 471 -11.15 -14.00 10.32
CA ASP A 471 -12.20 -14.75 9.64
C ASP A 471 -13.58 -14.58 10.31
N GLU A 472 -14.58 -15.28 9.78
CA GLU A 472 -15.97 -15.21 10.25
C GLU A 472 -16.13 -15.59 11.73
N VAL A 473 -15.23 -16.43 12.27
CA VAL A 473 -15.26 -16.91 13.65
C VAL A 473 -14.30 -16.15 14.57
N GLY A 474 -13.66 -15.09 14.08
CA GLY A 474 -12.79 -14.21 14.88
C GLY A 474 -11.34 -14.67 14.99
N ARG A 475 -10.86 -15.52 14.07
CA ARG A 475 -9.49 -16.02 14.05
C ARG A 475 -8.61 -15.24 13.09
N VAL A 476 -7.37 -15.02 13.49
CA VAL A 476 -6.29 -14.46 12.68
C VAL A 476 -5.28 -15.56 12.39
N GLN A 477 -5.04 -15.83 11.11
CA GLN A 477 -3.94 -16.69 10.69
C GLN A 477 -2.62 -15.91 10.79
N ILE A 478 -1.77 -16.25 11.76
CA ILE A 478 -0.49 -15.53 12.00
C ILE A 478 0.60 -16.07 11.07
N THR A 479 0.74 -17.39 11.02
CA THR A 479 1.59 -18.16 10.10
C THR A 479 0.80 -19.39 9.66
N LEU A 480 1.23 -20.17 8.66
CA LEU A 480 0.55 -21.43 8.30
C LEU A 480 0.36 -22.39 9.51
N ASN A 481 1.25 -22.31 10.49
CA ASN A 481 1.28 -23.20 11.65
C ASN A 481 0.68 -22.56 12.92
N THR A 482 0.28 -21.29 12.91
CA THR A 482 -0.24 -20.60 14.10
C THR A 482 -1.47 -19.78 13.78
N VAL A 483 -2.54 -20.04 14.53
CA VAL A 483 -3.80 -19.31 14.50
C VAL A 483 -4.04 -18.67 15.86
N ALA A 484 -4.58 -17.46 15.89
CA ALA A 484 -4.85 -16.74 17.13
C ALA A 484 -6.17 -15.98 17.10
N ALA A 485 -6.69 -15.66 18.28
CA ALA A 485 -7.78 -14.73 18.50
C ALA A 485 -7.33 -13.67 19.51
N PHE A 486 -7.69 -12.40 19.26
CA PHE A 486 -7.31 -11.25 20.08
C PHE A 486 -8.56 -10.53 20.56
N GLY A 487 -8.52 -9.98 21.78
CA GLY A 487 -9.61 -9.17 22.33
C GLY A 487 -9.81 -9.40 23.83
N ASP A 488 -11.05 -9.25 24.30
CA ASP A 488 -11.39 -9.49 25.70
C ASP A 488 -11.22 -10.96 26.10
N LYS A 489 -10.77 -11.20 27.35
CA LYS A 489 -10.55 -12.56 27.88
C LYS A 489 -11.74 -13.50 27.67
N LYS A 490 -12.95 -13.01 27.90
CA LYS A 490 -14.19 -13.80 27.75
C LYS A 490 -14.50 -14.07 26.28
N ALA A 491 -14.24 -13.12 25.40
CA ALA A 491 -14.48 -13.25 23.96
C ALA A 491 -13.50 -14.24 23.33
N VAL A 492 -12.19 -14.07 23.55
CA VAL A 492 -11.17 -14.95 22.95
C VAL A 492 -11.27 -16.39 23.43
N LYS A 493 -11.72 -16.63 24.66
CA LYS A 493 -11.96 -17.99 25.17
C LYS A 493 -13.06 -18.74 24.42
N LYS A 494 -14.05 -18.03 23.86
CA LYS A 494 -15.17 -18.63 23.10
C LYS A 494 -14.80 -18.98 21.68
N VAL A 495 -13.75 -18.38 21.12
CA VAL A 495 -13.28 -18.67 19.76
C VAL A 495 -12.63 -20.04 19.75
N THR A 496 -13.18 -20.98 18.99
CA THR A 496 -12.53 -22.27 18.70
C THR A 496 -11.51 -22.05 17.60
N LEU A 497 -10.23 -22.32 17.85
CA LEU A 497 -9.20 -22.13 16.82
C LEU A 497 -9.24 -23.23 15.76
N GLY A 498 -9.74 -24.41 16.14
CA GLY A 498 -9.68 -25.61 15.29
C GLY A 498 -8.28 -26.22 15.29
N ALA A 499 -7.50 -25.92 16.32
CA ALA A 499 -6.18 -26.45 16.58
C ALA A 499 -6.29 -27.78 17.34
N ILE A 500 -5.36 -28.72 17.07
CA ILE A 500 -5.33 -30.07 17.68
C ILE A 500 -5.21 -30.03 19.20
#